data_AF-A0A5J9V420-F1
#
_entry.id   AF-A0A5J9V420-F1
#
_cell.length_a   1.000
_cell.length_b   1.000
_cell.length_c   1.000
_cell.angle_alpha   90.00
_cell.angle_beta   90.00
_cell.angle_gamma   90.00
#
_symmetry.space_group_name_H-M   'P 1'
#
loop_
_entity.id
_entity.type
_entity.pdbx_description
1 polymer ?
#
loop_
_entity_poly.entity_id
_entity_poly.type
_entity_poly.pdbx_seq_one_letter_code
_entity_poly.pdbx_strand_id
1 'polypeptide(L)'
;MKFGKRLQKQVTESLPEWRDKFLAYKRLKKLVRLVSASNSSPRRAAAEAAFVRLLDGEVDRFNAFFLEQEEEFVILHRELQEMVKKVATGEAGPCGAAEIRRVRKEIVDLHGEMVLLLNYSAINYTVISNRHRN
;
A
#
# COMPACT_ATOMS: atom_id res chain seq x y z
N MET A 1 4.53 -8.45 -16.09
CA MET A 1 5.51 -9.30 -15.38
C MET A 1 4.80 -10.25 -14.42
N LYS A 2 5.32 -11.46 -14.19
CA LYS A 2 4.78 -12.43 -13.21
C LYS A 2 5.06 -12.02 -11.75
N PHE A 3 6.08 -11.18 -11.51
CA PHE A 3 6.52 -10.76 -10.18
C PHE A 3 5.49 -9.91 -9.42
N GLY A 4 4.99 -8.82 -10.02
CA GLY A 4 3.99 -7.97 -9.35
C GLY A 4 2.69 -8.69 -8.96
N LYS A 5 2.27 -9.70 -9.73
CA LYS A 5 1.12 -10.54 -9.37
C LYS A 5 1.39 -11.42 -8.14
N ARG A 6 2.63 -11.88 -7.96
CA ARG A 6 3.01 -12.67 -6.76
C ARG A 6 3.05 -11.78 -5.53
N LEU A 7 3.64 -10.59 -5.63
CA LEU A 7 3.65 -9.62 -4.53
C LEU A 7 2.24 -9.21 -4.15
N GLN A 8 1.38 -8.92 -5.13
CA GLN A 8 -0.03 -8.61 -4.86
C GLN A 8 -0.72 -9.76 -4.13
N LYS A 9 -0.53 -11.01 -4.61
CA LYS A 9 -1.07 -12.20 -3.96
C LYS A 9 -0.61 -12.29 -2.49
N GLN A 10 0.69 -12.15 -2.25
CA GLN A 10 1.26 -12.19 -0.91
C GLN A 10 0.64 -11.14 0.01
N VAL A 11 0.57 -9.88 -0.42
CA VAL A 11 -0.07 -8.81 0.38
C VAL A 11 -1.53 -9.15 0.69
N THR A 12 -2.29 -9.65 -0.29
CA THR A 12 -3.71 -9.99 -0.09
C THR A 12 -3.98 -11.24 0.74
N GLU A 13 -3.01 -12.14 0.84
CA GLU A 13 -3.07 -13.33 1.70
C GLU A 13 -2.67 -12.99 3.13
N SER A 14 -1.65 -12.14 3.32
CA SER A 14 -1.21 -11.67 4.63
C SER A 14 -2.18 -10.66 5.26
N LEU A 15 -2.70 -9.71 4.48
CA LEU A 15 -3.60 -8.63 4.91
C LEU A 15 -4.83 -8.55 3.99
N PRO A 16 -5.88 -9.33 4.27
CA PRO A 16 -7.08 -9.39 3.44
C PRO A 16 -7.77 -8.03 3.26
N GLU A 17 -7.76 -7.19 4.30
CA GLU A 17 -8.28 -5.82 4.32
C GLU A 17 -7.64 -4.90 3.26
N TRP A 18 -6.46 -5.23 2.73
CA TRP A 18 -5.78 -4.39 1.73
C TRP A 18 -6.16 -4.75 0.28
N ARG A 19 -7.01 -5.76 0.07
CA ARG A 19 -7.35 -6.31 -1.27
C ARG A 19 -7.97 -5.29 -2.21
N ASP A 20 -8.85 -4.44 -1.70
CA ASP A 20 -9.60 -3.44 -2.48
C ASP A 20 -8.85 -2.11 -2.62
N LYS A 21 -7.73 -1.95 -1.90
CA LYS A 21 -6.90 -0.74 -1.88
C LYS A 21 -5.97 -0.61 -3.07
N PHE A 22 -5.78 -1.66 -3.87
CA PHE A 22 -4.93 -1.59 -5.07
C PHE A 22 -5.57 -0.75 -6.18
N LEU A 23 -4.72 -0.13 -6.99
CA LEU A 23 -5.09 0.61 -8.20
C LEU A 23 -5.98 -0.23 -9.12
N ALA A 24 -7.17 0.30 -9.46
CA ALA A 24 -8.14 -0.38 -10.32
C ALA A 24 -7.76 -0.30 -11.81
N TYR A 25 -6.57 -0.81 -12.14
CA TYR A 25 -5.94 -0.70 -13.46
C TYR A 25 -6.83 -1.15 -14.63
N LYS A 26 -7.69 -2.14 -14.44
CA LYS A 26 -8.62 -2.61 -15.49
C LYS A 26 -9.55 -1.49 -15.98
N ARG A 27 -9.96 -0.56 -15.11
CA ARG A 27 -10.83 0.57 -15.45
C ARG A 27 -10.05 1.60 -16.27
N LEU A 28 -8.87 1.99 -15.79
CA LEU A 28 -7.96 2.91 -16.50
C LEU A 28 -7.62 2.40 -17.90
N LYS A 29 -7.28 1.11 -18.03
CA LYS A 29 -6.97 0.49 -19.32
C LYS A 29 -8.13 0.55 -20.33
N LYS A 30 -9.39 0.49 -19.87
CA LYS A 30 -10.56 0.61 -20.76
C LYS A 30 -10.65 2.02 -21.36
N LEU A 31 -10.41 3.06 -20.55
CA LEU A 31 -10.42 4.44 -21.01
C LEU A 31 -9.26 4.73 -21.97
N VAL A 32 -8.06 4.21 -21.70
CA VAL A 32 -6.92 4.31 -22.64
C VAL A 32 -7.28 3.74 -24.02
N ARG A 33 -7.92 2.56 -24.06
CA ARG A 33 -8.36 1.95 -25.33
C ARG A 33 -9.41 2.81 -26.06
N LEU A 34 -10.31 3.45 -25.32
CA LEU A 34 -11.32 4.34 -25.88
C LEU A 34 -10.69 5.58 -26.51
N VAL A 35 -9.70 6.18 -25.82
CA VAL A 35 -8.90 7.29 -26.34
C VAL A 35 -8.20 6.88 -27.65
N SER A 36 -7.54 5.72 -27.67
CA SER A 36 -6.84 5.22 -28.86
C SER A 36 -7.77 4.89 -30.03
N ALA A 37 -9.03 4.50 -29.77
CA ALA A 37 -9.98 4.11 -30.81
C ALA A 37 -10.81 5.29 -31.36
N SER A 38 -10.75 6.47 -30.74
CA SER A 38 -11.56 7.62 -31.13
C SER A 38 -10.85 8.48 -32.19
N ASN A 39 -11.34 8.41 -33.42
CA ASN A 39 -10.82 9.22 -34.54
C ASN A 39 -11.33 10.66 -34.56
N SER A 40 -12.43 10.98 -33.84
CA SER A 40 -12.98 12.34 -33.77
C SER A 40 -12.39 13.12 -32.60
N SER A 41 -11.94 14.36 -32.85
CA SER A 41 -11.32 15.21 -31.84
C SER A 41 -12.18 15.47 -30.59
N PRO A 42 -13.52 15.65 -30.65
CA PRO A 42 -14.30 15.95 -29.44
C PRO A 42 -14.48 14.72 -28.53
N ARG A 43 -14.73 13.54 -29.11
CA ARG A 43 -14.88 12.29 -28.35
C ARG A 43 -13.56 11.86 -27.73
N ARG A 44 -12.44 12.13 -28.41
CA ARG A 44 -11.10 11.87 -27.88
C ARG A 44 -10.80 12.77 -26.67
N ALA A 45 -11.03 14.07 -26.79
CA ALA A 45 -10.85 15.01 -25.67
C ALA A 45 -11.71 14.65 -24.45
N ALA A 46 -12.97 14.26 -24.67
CA ALA A 46 -13.84 13.80 -23.59
C ALA A 46 -13.32 12.52 -22.90
N ALA A 47 -12.80 11.56 -23.67
CA ALA A 47 -12.22 10.33 -23.15
C ALA A 47 -10.90 10.58 -22.40
N GLU A 48 -10.06 11.50 -22.88
CA GLU A 48 -8.83 11.94 -22.20
C GLU A 48 -9.15 12.62 -20.87
N ALA A 49 -10.11 13.55 -20.84
CA ALA A 49 -10.55 14.19 -19.61
C ALA A 49 -11.14 13.18 -18.61
N ALA A 50 -11.91 12.19 -19.10
CA ALA A 50 -12.42 11.12 -18.25
C ALA A 50 -11.31 10.21 -17.71
N PHE A 51 -10.27 9.95 -18.49
CA PHE A 51 -9.10 9.19 -18.06
C PHE A 51 -8.33 9.92 -16.96
N VAL A 52 -8.03 11.21 -17.15
CA VAL A 52 -7.29 12.03 -16.16
C VAL A 52 -8.05 12.07 -14.84
N ARG A 53 -9.35 12.41 -14.85
CA ARG A 53 -10.17 12.42 -13.62
C ARG A 53 -10.19 11.08 -12.90
N LEU A 54 -10.26 9.97 -13.65
CA LEU A 54 -10.23 8.64 -13.03
C LEU A 54 -8.85 8.31 -12.47
N LEU A 55 -7.78 8.70 -13.16
CA LEU A 55 -6.42 8.48 -12.70
C LEU A 55 -6.15 9.26 -11.41
N ASP A 56 -6.49 10.55 -11.38
CA ASP A 56 -6.31 11.41 -10.21
C ASP A 56 -7.07 10.83 -9.01
N GLY A 57 -8.35 10.48 -9.18
CA GLY A 57 -9.13 9.89 -8.10
C GLY A 57 -8.61 8.53 -7.62
N GLU A 58 -8.00 7.71 -8.50
CA GLU A 58 -7.36 6.47 -8.07
C GLU A 58 -6.04 6.73 -7.34
N VAL A 59 -5.27 7.74 -7.77
CA VAL A 59 -4.03 8.19 -7.12
C VAL A 59 -4.30 8.71 -5.72
N ASP A 60 -5.27 9.61 -5.58
CA ASP A 60 -5.69 10.14 -4.29
C ASP A 60 -6.14 9.01 -3.35
N ARG A 61 -6.90 8.04 -3.86
CA ARG A 61 -7.40 6.91 -3.08
C ARG A 61 -6.29 6.02 -2.52
N PHE A 62 -5.34 5.58 -3.35
CA PHE A 62 -4.29 4.70 -2.86
C PHE A 62 -3.24 5.46 -2.03
N ASN A 63 -3.03 6.76 -2.30
CA ASN A 63 -2.16 7.60 -1.48
C ASN A 63 -2.76 7.87 -0.10
N ALA A 64 -4.07 8.16 -0.02
CA ALA A 64 -4.75 8.33 1.26
C ALA A 64 -4.59 7.08 2.14
N PHE A 65 -4.84 5.90 1.57
CA PHE A 65 -4.62 4.64 2.27
C PHE A 65 -3.16 4.45 2.71
N PHE A 66 -2.19 4.76 1.85
CA PHE A 66 -0.77 4.65 2.22
C PHE A 66 -0.41 5.55 3.40
N LEU A 67 -0.87 6.80 3.39
CA LEU A 67 -0.63 7.78 4.45
C LEU A 67 -1.29 7.35 5.76
N GLU A 68 -2.54 6.89 5.72
CA GLU A 68 -3.24 6.34 6.90
C GLU A 68 -2.43 5.19 7.54
N GLN A 69 -1.95 4.22 6.75
CA GLN A 69 -1.14 3.13 7.28
C GLN A 69 0.24 3.60 7.80
N GLU A 70 0.87 4.58 7.13
CA GLU A 70 2.13 5.16 7.59
C GLU A 70 1.97 5.84 8.95
N GLU A 71 0.89 6.59 9.14
CA GLU A 71 0.55 7.23 10.42
C GLU A 71 0.32 6.20 11.53
N GLU A 72 -0.43 5.13 11.26
CA GLU A 72 -0.63 4.02 12.20
C GLU A 72 0.72 3.40 12.62
N PHE A 73 1.63 3.17 11.67
CA PHE A 73 2.96 2.62 11.98
C PHE A 73 3.81 3.58 12.80
N VAL A 74 3.72 4.89 12.57
CA VAL A 74 4.42 5.88 13.39
C VAL A 74 3.94 5.84 14.84
N ILE A 75 2.63 5.70 15.06
CA ILE A 75 2.05 5.59 16.41
C ILE A 75 2.50 4.29 17.08
N LEU A 76 2.30 3.14 16.42
CA LEU A 76 2.71 1.83 16.93
C LEU A 76 4.21 1.75 17.23
N HIS A 77 5.05 2.35 16.38
CA HIS A 77 6.48 2.40 16.60
C HIS A 77 6.84 3.17 17.88
N ARG A 78 6.16 4.30 18.15
CA ARG A 78 6.38 5.07 19.39
C ARG A 78 5.96 4.27 20.63
N GLU A 79 4.81 3.62 20.59
CA GLU A 79 4.33 2.78 21.69
C GLU A 79 5.28 1.60 21.95
N LEU A 80 5.75 0.95 20.89
CA LEU A 80 6.75 -0.12 20.98
C LEU A 80 8.07 0.36 21.59
N GLN A 81 8.54 1.55 21.20
CA GLN A 81 9.74 2.15 21.80
C GLN A 81 9.58 2.37 23.30
N GLU A 82 8.39 2.80 23.77
CA GLU A 82 8.12 2.95 25.19
C GLU A 82 8.09 1.61 25.93
N MET A 83 7.46 0.58 25.35
CA MET A 83 7.45 -0.77 25.92
C MET A 83 8.86 -1.35 26.02
N VAL A 84 9.68 -1.18 24.98
CA VAL A 84 11.10 -1.59 25.00
C VAL A 84 11.85 -0.89 26.14
N LYS A 85 11.64 0.41 26.33
CA LYS A 85 12.29 1.17 27.42
C LYS A 85 11.89 0.64 28.79
N LYS A 86 10.60 0.44 29.06
CA LYS A 86 10.09 -0.10 30.34
C LYS A 86 10.67 -1.48 30.67
N VAL A 87 10.76 -2.33 29.66
CA VAL A 87 11.36 -3.67 29.79
C VAL A 87 12.87 -3.58 30.04
N ALA A 88 13.57 -2.63 29.40
CA ALA A 88 15.00 -2.44 29.56
C ALA A 88 15.39 -1.84 30.92
N THR A 89 14.54 -0.97 31.50
CA THR A 89 14.78 -0.37 32.83
C THR A 89 14.44 -1.30 33.99
N GLY A 90 13.87 -2.49 33.71
CA GLY A 90 13.43 -3.42 34.74
C GLY A 90 12.17 -2.98 35.48
N GLU A 91 11.44 -1.98 34.95
CA GLU A 91 10.10 -1.60 35.41
C GLU A 91 9.04 -2.65 35.05
N ALA A 92 9.39 -3.57 34.14
CA ALA A 92 8.64 -4.79 33.88
C ALA A 92 8.54 -5.63 35.17
N GLY A 93 7.32 -5.95 35.58
CA GLY A 93 7.05 -6.70 36.81
C GLY A 93 7.67 -8.12 36.83
N PRO A 94 7.25 -9.00 37.76
CA PRO A 94 7.86 -10.32 37.99
C PRO A 94 7.98 -11.26 36.77
N CYS A 95 7.34 -10.92 35.63
CA CYS A 95 7.31 -11.70 34.40
C CYS A 95 8.10 -11.07 33.22
N GLY A 96 9.21 -10.37 33.48
CA GLY A 96 9.99 -9.68 32.45
C GLY A 96 10.39 -10.53 31.24
N ALA A 97 10.66 -11.83 31.41
CA ALA A 97 10.98 -12.72 30.28
C ALA A 97 9.80 -12.93 29.30
N ALA A 98 8.56 -12.96 29.79
CA ALA A 98 7.38 -13.07 28.94
C ALA A 98 7.10 -11.76 28.20
N GLU A 99 7.30 -10.63 28.88
CA GLU A 99 7.14 -9.29 28.31
C GLU A 99 8.18 -9.02 27.20
N ILE A 100 9.44 -9.41 27.41
CA ILE A 100 10.49 -9.36 26.37
C ILE A 100 10.07 -10.15 25.13
N ARG A 101 9.51 -11.36 25.30
CA ARG A 101 9.06 -12.18 24.16
C ARG A 101 7.91 -11.53 23.41
N ARG A 102 6.97 -10.92 24.15
CA ARG A 102 5.84 -10.19 23.57
C ARG A 102 6.32 -9.00 22.74
N VAL A 103 7.16 -8.14 23.31
CA VAL A 103 7.72 -6.97 22.63
C VAL A 103 8.49 -7.38 21.38
N ARG A 104 9.31 -8.44 21.45
CA ARG A 104 10.01 -8.97 20.26
C ARG A 104 9.06 -9.40 19.15
N LYS A 105 7.95 -10.06 19.50
CA LYS A 105 6.95 -10.48 18.52
C LYS A 105 6.32 -9.26 17.86
N GLU A 106 5.86 -8.28 18.64
CA GLU A 106 5.22 -7.06 18.11
C GLU A 106 6.16 -6.26 17.21
N ILE A 107 7.47 -6.21 17.50
CA ILE A 107 8.48 -5.61 16.60
C ILE A 107 8.56 -6.32 15.24
N VAL A 108 8.57 -7.66 15.25
CA VAL A 108 8.66 -8.46 14.03
C VAL A 108 7.37 -8.34 13.21
N ASP A 109 6.22 -8.37 13.88
CA ASP A 109 4.91 -8.20 13.24
C ASP A 109 4.82 -6.80 12.57
N LEU A 110 5.14 -5.72 13.30
CA LEU A 110 5.19 -4.36 12.75
C LEU A 110 6.13 -4.26 11.54
N HIS A 111 7.34 -4.84 11.65
CA HIS A 111 8.28 -4.85 10.53
C HIS A 111 7.71 -5.58 9.31
N GLY A 112 7.06 -6.72 9.52
CA GLY A 112 6.39 -7.48 8.47
C GLY A 112 5.33 -6.65 7.74
N GLU A 113 4.49 -5.95 8.49
CA GLU A 113 3.44 -5.07 7.94
C GLU A 113 4.03 -3.88 7.16
N MET A 114 5.10 -3.25 7.66
CA MET A 114 5.81 -2.19 6.93
C MET A 114 6.37 -2.69 5.59
N VAL A 115 6.95 -3.90 5.56
CA VAL A 115 7.43 -4.52 4.31
C VAL A 115 6.29 -4.78 3.34
N LEU A 116 5.11 -5.20 3.83
CA LEU A 116 3.93 -5.36 2.99
C LEU A 116 3.44 -4.01 2.43
N LEU A 117 3.51 -2.91 3.20
CA LEU A 117 3.17 -1.56 2.72
C LEU A 117 4.13 -1.07 1.64
N LEU A 118 5.43 -1.33 1.80
CA LEU A 118 6.43 -1.06 0.76
C LEU A 118 6.16 -1.86 -0.52
N ASN A 119 5.77 -3.13 -0.40
CA ASN A 119 5.39 -3.94 -1.55
C ASN A 119 4.12 -3.39 -2.22
N TYR A 120 3.13 -2.97 -1.43
CA TYR A 120 1.92 -2.32 -1.92
C TYR A 120 2.25 -1.05 -2.74
N SER A 121 3.08 -0.15 -2.20
CA SER A 121 3.48 1.08 -2.89
C SER A 121 4.25 0.77 -4.18
N ALA A 122 5.19 -0.18 -4.13
CA ALA A 122 5.95 -0.61 -5.30
C ALA A 122 5.04 -1.17 -6.41
N ILE A 123 4.03 -1.97 -6.07
CA ILE A 123 3.05 -2.49 -7.05
C ILE A 123 2.28 -1.33 -7.69
N ASN A 124 1.70 -0.43 -6.89
CA ASN A 124 0.87 0.67 -7.40
C ASN A 124 1.70 1.62 -8.30
N TYR A 125 2.89 2.01 -7.85
CA TYR A 125 3.81 2.84 -8.64
C TYR A 125 4.23 2.16 -9.96
N THR A 126 4.61 0.89 -9.89
CA THR A 126 5.03 0.10 -11.07
C THR A 126 3.91 0.02 -12.11
N VAL A 127 2.64 -0.12 -11.69
CA VAL A 127 1.50 -0.17 -12.59
C VAL A 127 1.29 1.16 -13.32
N ILE A 128 1.55 2.29 -12.67
CA ILE A 128 1.48 3.63 -13.27
C ILE A 128 2.68 3.87 -14.21
N SER A 129 3.90 3.59 -13.76
CA SER A 129 5.15 3.93 -14.46
C SER A 129 5.43 3.04 -15.70
N ASN A 130 5.17 1.73 -15.64
CA ASN A 130 5.59 0.79 -16.70
C ASN A 130 4.74 0.79 -17.99
N ARG A 131 4.07 1.90 -18.32
CA ARG A 131 3.43 2.05 -19.63
C ARG A 131 3.71 3.35 -20.38
N HIS A 132 4.76 4.07 -20.01
CA HIS A 132 5.42 4.99 -20.95
C HIS A 132 6.34 4.29 -21.96
N ARG A 133 6.49 2.95 -21.91
CA ARG A 133 7.49 2.18 -22.68
C ARG A 133 6.96 1.04 -23.56
N ASN A 134 5.68 1.01 -23.93
CA ASN A 134 5.19 0.10 -24.99
C ASN A 134 4.15 0.80 -25.86
#